data_AF-A0A2W2BLT5-F1
#
_entry.id   AF-A0A2W2BLT5-F1
#
_cell.length_a   1.000
_cell.length_b   1.000
_cell.length_c   1.000
_cell.angle_alpha   90.00
_cell.angle_beta   90.00
_cell.angle_gamma   90.00
#
_symmetry.space_group_name_H-M   'P 1'
#
loop_
_entity.id
_entity.type
_entity.pdbx_description
1 polymer ?
#
loop_
_entity_poly.entity_id
_entity_poly.type
_entity_poly.pdbx_seq_one_letter_code
_entity_poly.pdbx_strand_id
1 'polypeptide(L)'
;MHGEFKVPGGKLVVVDLDVADGVIVRARVSGDFFLEPDDALERIDASLAGAPVTLSAAELAARVSAVLDGVVMLGFSADAVAIAVRRALTGATAWTDHDWHFLHEGPQSPRLQMALDQVLAEQVGAGERPPTLRVWEWASNAVIIGSFQSLRNEVDMDGARRHDVNVVRRISGGGAMFVEPGNTITYSLYVPESLVSGLSFVDSYAFLDEWVVAALRDLGIEATYQPINDITSPAGKIAGAAQKRLAGGVVLHHVTMAYDIDAAKMLEVLRIGREKLSDKGTKSANKRVDPLRSQTGLARTDVIARMVGTFRSRYGLTDDTLDEKTLRLAEELVESKFGTEEWLTRVP
;
A
#
# COMPACT_ATOMS: atom_id res chain seq x y z
N MET A 1 -24.59 11.40 5.01
CA MET A 1 -23.46 10.58 4.50
C MET A 1 -22.18 11.16 5.08
N HIS A 2 -21.21 10.33 5.45
CA HIS A 2 -20.00 10.76 6.17
C HIS A 2 -18.75 10.25 5.45
N GLY A 3 -17.74 11.09 5.30
CA GLY A 3 -16.46 10.72 4.70
C GLY A 3 -15.30 11.50 5.30
N GLU A 4 -14.18 10.82 5.45
CA GLU A 4 -12.96 11.39 6.02
C GLU A 4 -11.74 11.11 5.14
N PHE A 5 -10.78 12.03 5.16
CA PHE A 5 -9.50 11.88 4.47
C PHE A 5 -8.38 12.53 5.27
N LYS A 6 -7.40 11.73 5.70
CA LYS A 6 -6.16 12.23 6.31
C LYS A 6 -5.15 12.54 5.21
N VAL A 7 -4.84 13.81 5.02
CA VAL A 7 -3.80 14.23 4.06
C VAL A 7 -2.45 13.65 4.50
N PRO A 8 -1.69 12.96 3.63
CA PRO A 8 -0.37 12.42 3.98
C PRO A 8 0.57 13.52 4.52
N GLY A 9 1.04 13.37 5.76
CA GLY A 9 1.83 14.40 6.45
C GLY A 9 1.08 15.70 6.78
N GLY A 10 -0.24 15.74 6.58
CA GLY A 10 -1.10 16.89 6.76
C GLY A 10 -2.22 16.67 7.78
N LYS A 11 -3.35 17.31 7.53
CA LYS A 11 -4.50 17.41 8.43
C LYS A 11 -5.65 16.53 7.95
N LEU A 12 -6.51 16.16 8.88
CA LEU A 12 -7.74 15.42 8.66
C LEU A 12 -8.79 16.37 8.09
N VAL A 13 -9.43 15.95 7.01
CA VAL A 13 -10.61 16.58 6.42
C VAL A 13 -11.78 15.62 6.58
N VAL A 14 -12.88 16.12 7.12
CA VAL A 14 -14.13 15.40 7.34
C VAL A 14 -15.24 16.13 6.58
N VAL A 15 -16.11 15.37 5.92
CA VAL A 15 -17.24 15.89 5.16
C VAL A 15 -18.50 15.12 5.52
N ASP A 16 -19.51 15.86 5.98
CA ASP A 16 -20.87 15.37 6.14
C ASP A 16 -21.75 15.93 5.02
N LEU A 17 -22.50 15.06 4.35
CA LEU A 17 -23.36 15.40 3.22
C LEU A 17 -24.81 14.95 3.46
N ASP A 18 -25.75 15.81 3.11
CA ASP A 18 -27.13 15.41 2.84
C ASP A 18 -27.32 15.35 1.33
N VAL A 19 -27.94 14.26 0.85
CA VAL A 19 -28.19 14.02 -0.57
C VAL A 19 -29.68 13.77 -0.78
N ALA A 20 -30.26 14.45 -1.76
CA ALA A 20 -31.62 14.21 -2.23
C ALA A 20 -31.62 14.20 -3.76
N ASP A 21 -32.40 13.32 -4.38
CA ASP A 21 -32.57 13.26 -5.84
C ASP A 21 -31.26 13.26 -6.66
N GLY A 22 -30.22 12.61 -6.13
CA GLY A 22 -28.92 12.50 -6.81
C GLY A 22 -28.06 13.76 -6.76
N VAL A 23 -28.41 14.75 -5.94
CA VAL A 23 -27.64 15.98 -5.73
C VAL A 23 -27.31 16.18 -4.25
N ILE A 24 -26.15 16.78 -3.99
CA ILE A 24 -25.77 17.23 -2.65
C ILE A 24 -26.65 18.44 -2.29
N VAL A 25 -27.53 18.30 -1.31
CA VAL A 25 -28.38 19.42 -0.85
C VAL A 25 -27.71 20.24 0.25
N ARG A 26 -26.86 19.59 1.05
CA ARG A 26 -26.07 20.24 2.09
C ARG A 26 -24.71 19.54 2.18
N ALA A 27 -23.66 20.34 2.32
CA ALA A 27 -22.33 19.88 2.67
C ALA A 27 -21.86 20.59 3.93
N ARG A 28 -21.06 19.90 4.72
CA ARG A 28 -20.33 20.47 5.85
C ARG A 28 -18.91 19.91 5.86
N VAL A 29 -17.93 20.75 5.57
CA VAL A 29 -16.51 20.44 5.70
C VAL A 29 -16.04 20.80 7.10
N SER A 30 -15.24 19.93 7.72
CA SER A 30 -14.63 20.14 9.03
C SER A 30 -13.32 19.36 9.15
N GLY A 31 -12.55 19.56 10.22
CA GLY A 31 -11.26 18.89 10.38
C GLY A 31 -10.34 19.53 11.43
N ASP A 32 -9.07 19.09 11.48
CA ASP A 32 -8.01 19.66 12.35
C ASP A 32 -7.04 20.58 11.58
N PHE A 33 -7.49 21.13 10.44
CA PHE A 33 -6.76 22.05 9.58
C PHE A 33 -6.90 23.51 9.99
N PHE A 34 -6.09 24.38 9.38
CA PHE A 34 -6.25 25.83 9.48
C PHE A 34 -6.69 26.41 8.14
N LEU A 35 -7.58 27.40 8.20
CA LEU A 35 -8.17 28.08 7.07
C LEU A 35 -8.30 29.56 7.42
N GLU A 36 -7.79 30.44 6.56
CA GLU A 36 -7.86 31.89 6.75
C GLU A 36 -8.30 32.58 5.45
N PRO A 37 -9.33 33.45 5.48
CA PRO A 37 -10.25 33.66 6.60
C PRO A 37 -11.10 32.40 6.91
N ASP A 38 -11.59 32.27 8.14
CA ASP A 38 -12.39 31.12 8.57
C ASP A 38 -13.75 31.01 7.85
N ASP A 39 -14.32 32.16 7.45
CA ASP A 39 -15.51 32.26 6.61
C ASP A 39 -15.39 31.56 5.23
N ALA A 40 -14.17 31.24 4.81
CA ALA A 40 -13.93 30.47 3.59
C ALA A 40 -14.57 29.08 3.66
N LEU A 41 -14.77 28.53 4.87
CA LEU A 41 -15.41 27.24 5.04
C LEU A 41 -16.87 27.26 4.56
N GLU A 42 -17.59 28.35 4.80
CA GLU A 42 -18.98 28.52 4.34
C GLU A 42 -19.04 28.61 2.81
N ARG A 43 -18.05 29.27 2.19
CA ARG A 43 -17.91 29.32 0.73
C ARG A 43 -17.64 27.94 0.12
N ILE A 44 -16.78 27.15 0.76
CA ILE A 44 -16.49 25.77 0.35
C ILE A 44 -17.76 24.92 0.46
N ASP A 45 -18.46 24.95 1.59
CA ASP A 45 -19.71 24.21 1.80
C ASP A 45 -20.77 24.57 0.74
N ALA A 46 -20.93 25.87 0.46
CA ALA A 46 -21.86 26.36 -0.55
C ALA A 46 -21.47 25.92 -1.98
N SER A 47 -20.18 25.83 -2.30
CA SER A 47 -19.70 25.40 -3.63
C SER A 47 -20.03 23.93 -3.95
N LEU A 48 -20.20 23.11 -2.91
CA LEU A 48 -20.54 21.68 -3.00
C LEU A 48 -22.05 21.46 -3.10
N ALA A 49 -22.87 22.36 -2.54
CA ALA A 49 -24.32 22.29 -2.67
C ALA A 49 -24.78 22.39 -4.14
N GLY A 50 -25.78 21.60 -4.50
CA GLY A 50 -26.28 21.47 -5.87
C GLY A 50 -25.39 20.65 -6.80
N ALA A 51 -24.25 20.13 -6.34
CA ALA A 51 -23.41 19.24 -7.14
C ALA A 51 -24.08 17.87 -7.34
N PRO A 52 -24.11 17.31 -8.56
CA PRO A 52 -24.49 15.92 -8.78
C PRO A 52 -23.55 14.97 -8.03
N VAL A 53 -24.09 13.91 -7.41
CA VAL A 53 -23.27 12.90 -6.71
C VAL A 53 -22.35 12.10 -7.65
N THR A 54 -22.58 12.20 -8.95
CA THR A 54 -21.80 11.55 -10.00
C THR A 54 -20.52 12.30 -10.35
N LEU A 55 -20.30 13.52 -9.85
CA LEU A 55 -19.09 14.28 -10.16
C LEU A 55 -17.83 13.54 -9.69
N SER A 56 -16.79 13.60 -10.53
CA SER A 56 -15.47 13.09 -10.23
C SER A 56 -14.77 13.92 -9.14
N ALA A 57 -13.73 13.34 -8.53
CA ALA A 57 -12.90 14.07 -7.56
C ALA A 57 -12.30 15.36 -8.19
N ALA A 58 -11.87 15.31 -9.44
CA ALA A 58 -11.30 16.47 -10.13
C ALA A 58 -12.33 17.60 -10.34
N GLU A 59 -13.57 17.25 -10.69
CA GLU A 59 -14.64 18.25 -10.86
C GLU A 59 -15.06 18.86 -9.52
N LEU A 60 -15.11 18.05 -8.45
CA LEU A 60 -15.36 18.53 -7.09
C LEU A 60 -14.22 19.46 -6.61
N ALA A 61 -12.96 19.09 -6.85
CA ALA A 61 -11.80 19.90 -6.50
C ALA A 61 -11.80 21.23 -7.26
N ALA A 62 -12.17 21.22 -8.55
CA ALA A 62 -12.32 22.44 -9.34
C ALA A 62 -13.41 23.37 -8.78
N ARG A 63 -14.55 22.82 -8.34
CA ARG A 63 -15.62 23.61 -7.69
C ARG A 63 -15.15 24.27 -6.40
N VAL A 64 -14.47 23.52 -5.54
CA VAL A 64 -13.89 24.06 -4.31
C VAL A 64 -12.84 25.12 -4.64
N SER A 65 -11.96 24.85 -5.60
CA SER A 65 -10.89 25.79 -5.98
C SER A 65 -11.41 27.13 -6.50
N ALA A 66 -12.57 27.14 -7.16
CA ALA A 66 -13.18 28.36 -7.70
C ALA A 66 -13.59 29.39 -6.64
N VAL A 67 -13.69 28.98 -5.36
CA VAL A 67 -14.10 29.86 -4.24
C VAL A 67 -12.97 30.20 -3.27
N LEU A 68 -11.73 29.80 -3.57
CA LEU A 68 -10.55 29.96 -2.70
C LEU A 68 -9.74 31.24 -2.95
N ASP A 69 -10.27 32.21 -3.69
CA ASP A 69 -9.54 33.48 -3.89
C ASP A 69 -9.29 34.18 -2.54
N GLY A 70 -8.04 34.57 -2.31
CA GLY A 70 -7.57 35.15 -1.05
C GLY A 70 -7.55 34.19 0.16
N VAL A 71 -7.74 32.88 -0.04
CA VAL A 71 -7.82 31.90 1.05
C VAL A 71 -6.49 31.18 1.26
N VAL A 72 -6.03 31.12 2.50
CA VAL A 72 -4.87 30.33 2.92
C VAL A 72 -5.36 29.03 3.55
N MET A 73 -4.93 27.90 3.00
CA MET A 73 -5.22 26.56 3.51
C MET A 73 -3.92 25.95 4.06
N LEU A 74 -3.90 25.55 5.33
CA LEU A 74 -2.74 24.88 5.92
C LEU A 74 -3.10 23.47 6.35
N GLY A 75 -2.37 22.52 5.78
CA GLY A 75 -2.51 21.09 6.08
C GLY A 75 -3.58 20.37 5.27
N PHE A 76 -4.29 21.04 4.38
CA PHE A 76 -5.24 20.44 3.44
C PHE A 76 -5.34 21.22 2.13
N SER A 77 -6.10 20.71 1.18
CA SER A 77 -6.29 21.28 -0.16
C SER A 77 -7.71 21.05 -0.68
N ALA A 78 -8.05 21.71 -1.80
CA ALA A 78 -9.29 21.44 -2.52
C ALA A 78 -9.43 19.97 -2.94
N ASP A 79 -8.32 19.33 -3.35
CA ASP A 79 -8.29 17.90 -3.64
C ASP A 79 -8.63 17.05 -2.42
N ALA A 80 -8.12 17.42 -1.23
CA ALA A 80 -8.43 16.70 0.01
C ALA A 80 -9.93 16.78 0.36
N VAL A 81 -10.55 17.94 0.17
CA VAL A 81 -12.01 18.12 0.33
C VAL A 81 -12.76 17.26 -0.68
N ALA A 82 -12.35 17.28 -1.95
CA ALA A 82 -12.98 16.47 -2.99
C ALA A 82 -12.88 14.96 -2.72
N ILE A 83 -11.73 14.49 -2.23
CA ILE A 83 -11.55 13.10 -1.82
C ILE A 83 -12.49 12.76 -0.65
N ALA A 84 -12.57 13.59 0.38
CA ALA A 84 -13.48 13.36 1.51
C ALA A 84 -14.95 13.34 1.07
N VAL A 85 -15.37 14.23 0.15
CA VAL A 85 -16.70 14.20 -0.49
C VAL A 85 -16.91 12.88 -1.24
N ARG A 86 -15.95 12.45 -2.07
CA ARG A 86 -16.07 11.18 -2.80
C ARG A 86 -16.20 10.00 -1.86
N ARG A 87 -15.41 9.96 -0.79
CA ARG A 87 -15.48 8.93 0.26
C ARG A 87 -16.85 8.90 0.94
N ALA A 88 -17.42 10.07 1.24
CA ALA A 88 -18.77 10.17 1.79
C ALA A 88 -19.83 9.61 0.82
N LEU A 89 -19.75 9.98 -0.46
CA LEU A 89 -20.71 9.58 -1.49
C LEU A 89 -20.61 8.10 -1.85
N THR A 90 -19.43 7.49 -1.76
CA THR A 90 -19.23 6.07 -2.08
C THR A 90 -19.44 5.14 -0.89
N GLY A 91 -19.78 5.68 0.30
CA GLY A 91 -19.92 4.89 1.52
C GLY A 91 -18.60 4.22 1.92
N ALA A 92 -17.47 4.92 1.72
CA ALA A 92 -16.17 4.39 2.08
C ALA A 92 -16.08 4.15 3.59
N THR A 93 -15.56 3.00 3.99
CA THR A 93 -15.32 2.66 5.40
C THR A 93 -14.00 3.26 5.90
N ALA A 94 -13.89 3.48 7.20
CA ALA A 94 -12.67 3.82 7.92
C ALA A 94 -11.91 2.56 8.37
N TRP A 95 -10.66 2.73 8.82
CA TRP A 95 -9.86 1.61 9.37
C TRP A 95 -10.53 0.96 10.57
N THR A 96 -11.14 1.77 11.45
CA THR A 96 -11.77 1.36 12.70
C THR A 96 -13.14 0.70 12.52
N ASP A 97 -13.69 0.70 11.30
CA ASP A 97 -14.95 0.02 10.98
C ASP A 97 -14.77 -1.49 10.78
N HIS A 98 -13.52 -1.97 10.78
CA HIS A 98 -13.17 -3.35 10.48
C HIS A 98 -12.55 -4.05 11.69
N ASP A 99 -12.90 -5.32 11.88
CA ASP A 99 -12.23 -6.22 12.81
C ASP A 99 -10.98 -6.80 12.15
N TRP A 100 -9.82 -6.19 12.40
CA TRP A 100 -8.58 -6.59 11.73
C TRP A 100 -7.98 -7.85 12.34
N HIS A 101 -7.57 -8.77 11.46
CA HIS A 101 -6.84 -9.97 11.86
C HIS A 101 -5.34 -9.85 11.58
N PHE A 102 -4.52 -10.48 12.42
CA PHE A 102 -3.06 -10.54 12.29
C PHE A 102 -2.57 -11.95 12.08
N LEU A 103 -1.78 -12.14 11.02
CA LEU A 103 -1.10 -13.38 10.71
C LEU A 103 0.41 -13.15 10.73
N HIS A 104 1.13 -13.89 11.58
CA HIS A 104 2.60 -13.91 11.57
C HIS A 104 3.08 -15.33 11.84
N GLU A 105 3.07 -16.13 10.78
CA GLU A 105 3.52 -17.52 10.80
C GLU A 105 5.04 -17.63 10.71
N GLY A 106 5.56 -18.80 11.06
CA GLY A 106 6.95 -19.14 10.84
C GLY A 106 7.36 -19.12 9.36
N PRO A 107 8.66 -19.33 9.06
CA PRO A 107 9.19 -19.24 7.70
C PRO A 107 8.45 -20.12 6.68
N GLN A 108 8.02 -19.51 5.58
CA GLN A 108 7.34 -20.21 4.47
C GLN A 108 8.18 -20.16 3.19
N SER A 109 7.99 -21.16 2.32
CA SER A 109 8.69 -21.19 1.03
C SER A 109 8.26 -20.03 0.13
N PRO A 110 9.14 -19.49 -0.74
CA PRO A 110 8.80 -18.36 -1.61
C PRO A 110 7.57 -18.60 -2.49
N ARG A 111 7.32 -19.84 -2.94
CA ARG A 111 6.14 -20.18 -3.75
C ARG A 111 4.86 -20.17 -2.92
N LEU A 112 4.89 -20.76 -1.73
CA LEU A 112 3.75 -20.78 -0.83
C LEU A 112 3.40 -19.36 -0.37
N GLN A 113 4.40 -18.53 -0.14
CA GLN A 113 4.21 -17.11 0.16
C GLN A 113 3.38 -16.39 -0.94
N MET A 114 3.68 -16.62 -2.21
CA MET A 114 2.91 -16.04 -3.33
C MET A 114 1.47 -16.57 -3.39
N ALA A 115 1.30 -17.87 -3.14
CA ALA A 115 -0.02 -18.51 -3.15
C ALA A 115 -0.92 -18.00 -2.02
N LEU A 116 -0.38 -17.91 -0.80
CA LEU A 116 -1.10 -17.39 0.36
C LEU A 116 -1.57 -15.94 0.14
N ASP A 117 -0.77 -15.12 -0.54
CA ASP A 117 -1.18 -13.76 -0.90
C ASP A 117 -2.45 -13.73 -1.78
N GLN A 118 -2.58 -14.69 -2.69
CA GLN A 118 -3.79 -14.81 -3.52
C GLN A 118 -4.96 -15.37 -2.71
N VAL A 119 -4.78 -16.48 -1.99
CA VAL A 119 -5.85 -17.14 -1.23
C VAL A 119 -6.43 -16.20 -0.18
N LEU A 120 -5.59 -15.53 0.61
CA LEU A 120 -6.04 -14.63 1.68
C LEU A 120 -6.77 -13.41 1.11
N ALA A 121 -6.30 -12.86 -0.01
CA ALA A 121 -7.02 -11.79 -0.69
C ALA A 121 -8.40 -12.26 -1.16
N GLU A 122 -8.49 -13.42 -1.81
CA GLU A 122 -9.75 -13.99 -2.29
C GLU A 122 -10.71 -14.31 -1.14
N GLN A 123 -10.23 -14.82 -0.01
CA GLN A 123 -11.05 -15.05 1.20
C GLN A 123 -11.62 -13.74 1.78
N VAL A 124 -10.82 -12.68 1.84
CA VAL A 124 -11.30 -11.36 2.28
C VAL A 124 -12.34 -10.81 1.30
N GLY A 125 -12.10 -10.92 -0.01
CA GLY A 125 -13.08 -10.50 -1.03
C GLY A 125 -14.38 -11.29 -0.99
N ALA A 126 -14.32 -12.58 -0.62
CA ALA A 126 -15.49 -13.43 -0.44
C ALA A 126 -16.21 -13.23 0.90
N GLY A 127 -15.66 -12.44 1.83
CA GLY A 127 -16.17 -12.28 3.18
C GLY A 127 -15.99 -13.52 4.07
N GLU A 128 -15.14 -14.48 3.68
CA GLU A 128 -14.79 -15.65 4.48
C GLU A 128 -13.77 -15.33 5.58
N ARG A 129 -13.03 -14.22 5.43
CA ARG A 129 -12.00 -13.75 6.35
C ARG A 129 -12.12 -12.24 6.55
N PRO A 130 -11.96 -11.72 7.78
CA PRO A 130 -11.90 -10.27 8.00
C PRO A 130 -10.66 -9.63 7.37
N PRO A 131 -10.64 -8.29 7.19
CA PRO A 131 -9.46 -7.61 6.67
C PRO A 131 -8.22 -7.97 7.49
N THR A 132 -7.11 -8.28 6.82
CA THR A 132 -6.00 -8.98 7.46
C THR A 132 -4.67 -8.27 7.19
N LEU A 133 -3.88 -8.05 8.24
CA LEU A 133 -2.46 -7.72 8.19
C LEU A 133 -1.65 -9.00 8.36
N ARG A 134 -0.73 -9.27 7.43
CA ARG A 134 0.15 -10.43 7.49
C ARG A 134 1.62 -10.02 7.42
N VAL A 135 2.44 -10.48 8.36
CA VAL A 135 3.90 -10.35 8.31
C VAL A 135 4.50 -11.67 7.83
N TRP A 136 5.52 -11.56 6.98
CA TRP A 136 6.11 -12.70 6.29
C TRP A 136 7.44 -13.08 6.91
N GLU A 137 7.69 -14.38 7.01
CA GLU A 137 9.01 -14.95 7.23
C GLU A 137 9.44 -15.77 6.00
N TRP A 138 10.61 -15.47 5.47
CA TRP A 138 11.16 -16.14 4.28
C TRP A 138 11.96 -17.38 4.70
N ALA A 139 11.61 -18.55 4.17
CA ALA A 139 12.36 -19.78 4.43
C ALA A 139 13.65 -19.92 3.60
N SER A 140 13.77 -19.19 2.50
CA SER A 140 14.94 -19.24 1.61
C SER A 140 15.12 -17.92 0.85
N ASN A 141 16.29 -17.74 0.24
CA ASN A 141 16.59 -16.60 -0.62
C ASN A 141 15.66 -16.61 -1.83
N ALA A 142 15.16 -15.43 -2.21
CA ALA A 142 14.28 -15.31 -3.36
C ALA A 142 14.42 -14.01 -4.14
N VAL A 143 14.09 -14.09 -5.43
CA VAL A 143 13.72 -12.94 -6.24
C VAL A 143 12.24 -13.05 -6.60
N ILE A 144 11.50 -11.99 -6.30
CA ILE A 144 10.08 -11.88 -6.61
C ILE A 144 9.92 -10.90 -7.78
N ILE A 145 9.57 -11.42 -8.95
CA ILE A 145 9.25 -10.59 -10.13
C ILE A 145 7.75 -10.24 -10.15
N GLY A 146 7.45 -9.04 -10.64
CA GLY A 146 6.08 -8.57 -10.83
C GLY A 146 5.36 -9.31 -11.95
N SER A 147 4.03 -9.32 -11.91
CA SER A 147 3.18 -10.10 -12.83
C SER A 147 3.43 -9.84 -14.31
N PHE A 148 3.83 -8.60 -14.67
CA PHE A 148 4.09 -8.16 -16.04
C PHE A 148 5.57 -8.15 -16.45
N GLN A 149 6.48 -8.51 -15.55
CA GLN A 149 7.91 -8.43 -15.85
C GLN A 149 8.40 -9.63 -16.66
N SER A 150 9.37 -9.40 -17.54
CA SER A 150 10.06 -10.48 -18.26
C SER A 150 11.11 -11.12 -17.37
N LEU A 151 11.00 -12.42 -17.09
CA LEU A 151 11.98 -13.16 -16.27
C LEU A 151 13.41 -12.94 -16.79
N ARG A 152 13.60 -13.02 -18.12
CA ARG A 152 14.90 -12.86 -18.77
C ARG A 152 15.48 -11.44 -18.61
N ASN A 153 14.63 -10.42 -18.54
CA ASN A 153 15.09 -9.03 -18.43
C ASN A 153 15.38 -8.64 -16.99
N GLU A 154 14.72 -9.27 -16.01
CA GLU A 154 14.85 -8.90 -14.60
C GLU A 154 15.90 -9.71 -13.84
N VAL A 155 16.13 -10.97 -14.22
CA VAL A 155 16.93 -11.90 -13.41
C VAL A 155 18.08 -12.49 -14.20
N ASP A 156 19.26 -12.44 -13.61
CA ASP A 156 20.39 -13.27 -14.01
C ASP A 156 20.23 -14.66 -13.39
N MET A 157 19.78 -15.63 -14.18
CA MET A 157 19.54 -16.98 -13.71
C MET A 157 20.82 -17.72 -13.30
N ASP A 158 21.99 -17.34 -13.84
CA ASP A 158 23.26 -17.91 -13.41
C ASP A 158 23.64 -17.35 -12.05
N GLY A 159 23.50 -16.03 -11.86
CA GLY A 159 23.63 -15.37 -10.56
C GLY A 159 22.68 -15.96 -9.51
N ALA A 160 21.41 -16.15 -9.86
CA ALA A 160 20.41 -16.74 -8.98
C ALA A 160 20.82 -18.16 -8.53
N ARG A 161 21.29 -19.01 -9.44
CA ARG A 161 21.77 -20.36 -9.10
C ARG A 161 23.02 -20.34 -8.22
N ARG A 162 23.96 -19.43 -8.47
CA ARG A 162 25.19 -19.30 -7.65
C ARG A 162 24.89 -18.93 -6.19
N HIS A 163 23.86 -18.12 -5.98
CA HIS A 163 23.49 -17.59 -4.66
C HIS A 163 22.31 -18.32 -4.00
N ASP A 164 21.93 -19.49 -4.53
CA ASP A 164 20.80 -20.32 -4.06
C ASP A 164 19.48 -19.53 -3.95
N VAL A 165 19.20 -18.72 -4.97
CA VAL A 165 18.04 -17.82 -5.01
C VAL A 165 16.89 -18.45 -5.78
N ASN A 166 15.74 -18.58 -5.13
CA ASN A 166 14.50 -19.02 -5.74
C ASN A 166 13.88 -17.87 -6.54
N VAL A 167 13.48 -18.09 -7.79
CA VAL A 167 12.78 -17.06 -8.56
C VAL A 167 11.30 -17.37 -8.60
N VAL A 168 10.47 -16.42 -8.15
CA VAL A 168 9.02 -16.55 -8.08
C VAL A 168 8.34 -15.32 -8.69
N ARG A 169 7.12 -15.52 -9.21
CA ARG A 169 6.29 -14.44 -9.78
C ARG A 169 5.05 -14.20 -8.91
N ARG A 170 4.84 -12.95 -8.52
CA ARG A 170 3.65 -12.52 -7.76
C ARG A 170 2.49 -12.13 -8.68
N ILE A 171 1.28 -12.04 -8.11
CA ILE A 171 0.07 -11.64 -8.86
C ILE A 171 -0.07 -10.13 -9.08
N SER A 172 0.64 -9.32 -8.29
CA SER A 172 0.67 -7.86 -8.40
C SER A 172 1.75 -7.39 -9.39
N GLY A 173 1.60 -6.15 -9.86
CA GLY A 173 2.61 -5.49 -10.69
C GLY A 173 3.79 -4.97 -9.87
N GLY A 174 4.60 -4.09 -10.48
CA GLY A 174 5.77 -3.47 -9.85
C GLY A 174 7.09 -4.17 -10.20
N GLY A 175 8.19 -3.67 -9.65
CA GLY A 175 9.55 -4.14 -9.94
C GLY A 175 9.94 -5.44 -9.24
N ALA A 176 11.11 -5.98 -9.58
CA ALA A 176 11.67 -7.16 -8.95
C ALA A 176 12.21 -6.83 -7.56
N MET A 177 12.10 -7.78 -6.63
CA MET A 177 12.59 -7.64 -5.25
C MET A 177 13.51 -8.80 -4.92
N PHE A 178 14.64 -8.52 -4.28
CA PHE A 178 15.56 -9.52 -3.76
C PHE A 178 15.39 -9.63 -2.24
N VAL A 179 15.23 -10.84 -1.72
CA VAL A 179 15.01 -11.11 -0.30
C VAL A 179 15.83 -12.31 0.16
N GLU A 180 16.24 -12.28 1.41
CA GLU A 180 16.88 -13.39 2.13
C GLU A 180 16.25 -13.50 3.52
N PRO A 181 16.30 -14.67 4.16
CA PRO A 181 15.83 -14.83 5.54
C PRO A 181 16.45 -13.76 6.46
N GLY A 182 15.60 -12.95 7.08
CA GLY A 182 16.00 -11.92 8.04
C GLY A 182 16.55 -10.61 7.45
N ASN A 183 16.73 -10.47 6.13
CA ASN A 183 17.28 -9.24 5.53
C ASN A 183 16.21 -8.19 5.14
N THR A 184 14.93 -8.57 5.20
CA THR A 184 13.77 -7.74 4.85
C THR A 184 12.65 -7.85 5.86
N ILE A 185 11.84 -6.81 5.95
CA ILE A 185 10.52 -6.87 6.58
C ILE A 185 9.49 -6.82 5.44
N THR A 186 8.75 -7.90 5.26
CA THR A 186 7.70 -8.01 4.24
C THR A 186 6.35 -8.16 4.92
N TYR A 187 5.35 -7.40 4.49
CA TYR A 187 3.99 -7.52 4.97
C TYR A 187 2.96 -7.37 3.84
N SER A 188 1.77 -7.91 4.06
CA SER A 188 0.59 -7.72 3.22
C SER A 188 -0.59 -7.20 4.03
N LEU A 189 -1.37 -6.33 3.40
CA LEU A 189 -2.71 -5.95 3.79
C LEU A 189 -3.69 -6.51 2.75
N TYR A 190 -4.69 -7.25 3.23
CA TYR A 190 -5.81 -7.73 2.43
C TYR A 190 -7.04 -6.94 2.86
N VAL A 191 -7.46 -5.98 2.03
CA VAL A 191 -8.44 -4.97 2.44
C VAL A 191 -9.66 -4.97 1.52
N PRO A 192 -10.87 -4.76 2.04
CA PRO A 192 -12.06 -4.63 1.21
C PRO A 192 -11.98 -3.35 0.39
N GLU A 193 -12.56 -3.36 -0.79
CA GLU A 193 -12.55 -2.20 -1.69
C GLU A 193 -13.24 -0.97 -1.07
N SER A 194 -14.21 -1.18 -0.18
CA SER A 194 -14.86 -0.10 0.59
C SER A 194 -13.86 0.74 1.39
N LEU A 195 -12.76 0.18 1.88
CA LEU A 195 -11.76 0.92 2.66
C LEU A 195 -11.04 1.97 1.80
N VAL A 196 -10.76 1.64 0.54
CA VAL A 196 -10.07 2.53 -0.41
C VAL A 196 -11.02 3.19 -1.41
N SER A 197 -12.33 3.04 -1.21
CA SER A 197 -13.34 3.65 -2.06
C SER A 197 -13.23 5.18 -2.01
N GLY A 198 -13.48 5.83 -3.15
CA GLY A 198 -13.34 7.28 -3.29
C GLY A 198 -11.90 7.80 -3.42
N LEU A 199 -10.88 6.95 -3.23
CA LEU A 199 -9.47 7.30 -3.47
C LEU A 199 -9.06 7.05 -4.93
N SER A 200 -8.11 7.83 -5.44
CA SER A 200 -7.41 7.48 -6.67
C SER A 200 -6.49 6.27 -6.43
N PHE A 201 -5.98 5.67 -7.52
CA PHE A 201 -5.02 4.58 -7.41
C PHE A 201 -3.71 5.01 -6.73
N VAL A 202 -3.27 6.27 -6.90
CA VAL A 202 -2.06 6.78 -6.24
C VAL A 202 -2.32 7.05 -4.76
N ASP A 203 -3.49 7.61 -4.43
CA ASP A 203 -3.85 7.92 -3.05
C ASP A 203 -4.08 6.67 -2.23
N SER A 204 -4.53 5.56 -2.85
CA SER A 204 -4.69 4.28 -2.14
C SER A 204 -3.36 3.68 -1.67
N TYR A 205 -2.23 3.96 -2.33
CA TYR A 205 -0.91 3.56 -1.79
C TYR A 205 -0.56 4.40 -0.56
N ALA A 206 -0.64 5.72 -0.68
CA ALA A 206 -0.33 6.63 0.43
C ALA A 206 -1.17 6.31 1.67
N PHE A 207 -2.48 6.10 1.45
CA PHE A 207 -3.43 5.76 2.50
C PHE A 207 -3.10 4.44 3.19
N LEU A 208 -2.75 3.38 2.44
CA LEU A 208 -2.41 2.07 3.01
C LEU A 208 -0.99 2.01 3.60
N ASP A 209 -0.10 2.93 3.24
CA ASP A 209 1.26 3.05 3.80
C ASP A 209 1.34 3.99 5.03
N GLU A 210 0.34 4.84 5.28
CA GLU A 210 0.40 5.88 6.33
C GLU A 210 0.68 5.31 7.73
N TRP A 211 0.13 4.14 8.05
CA TRP A 211 0.35 3.50 9.36
C TRP A 211 1.81 3.08 9.56
N VAL A 212 2.49 2.58 8.51
CA VAL A 212 3.88 2.16 8.60
C VAL A 212 4.81 3.37 8.59
N VAL A 213 4.47 4.42 7.83
CA VAL A 213 5.21 5.69 7.87
C VAL A 213 5.19 6.26 9.29
N ALA A 214 4.03 6.23 9.95
CA ALA A 214 3.93 6.65 11.34
C ALA A 214 4.75 5.76 12.29
N ALA A 215 4.66 4.43 12.15
CA ALA A 215 5.44 3.52 12.98
C ALA A 215 6.96 3.74 12.84
N LEU A 216 7.44 4.04 11.62
CA LEU A 216 8.84 4.34 11.37
C LEU A 216 9.27 5.68 11.99
N ARG A 217 8.40 6.69 11.96
CA ARG A 217 8.64 7.98 12.64
C ARG A 217 8.72 7.83 14.15
N ASP A 218 7.87 6.99 14.73
CA ASP A 218 7.91 6.66 16.17
C ASP A 218 9.20 5.92 16.56
N LEU A 219 9.86 5.25 15.59
CA LEU A 219 11.19 4.66 15.72
C LEU A 219 12.35 5.66 15.49
N GLY A 220 12.06 6.94 15.27
CA GLY A 220 13.05 7.99 15.03
C GLY A 220 13.55 8.08 13.59
N ILE A 221 12.92 7.37 12.65
CA ILE A 221 13.27 7.44 11.23
C ILE A 221 12.49 8.58 10.59
N GLU A 222 13.17 9.46 9.85
CA GLU A 222 12.53 10.51 9.05
C GLU A 222 11.88 9.92 7.78
N ALA A 223 10.93 9.02 7.97
CA ALA A 223 10.23 8.31 6.91
C ALA A 223 9.21 9.24 6.24
N THR A 224 9.24 9.25 4.91
CA THR A 224 8.33 10.01 4.06
C THR A 224 7.87 9.14 2.90
N TYR A 225 6.57 9.22 2.61
CA TYR A 225 6.00 8.58 1.43
C TYR A 225 6.40 9.33 0.16
N GLN A 226 6.85 8.60 -0.85
CA GLN A 226 7.20 9.11 -2.16
C GLN A 226 6.35 8.40 -3.23
N PRO A 227 5.44 9.12 -3.93
CA PRO A 227 4.62 8.53 -4.98
C PRO A 227 5.46 7.82 -6.05
N ILE A 228 4.98 6.73 -6.64
CA ILE A 228 3.64 6.14 -6.42
C ILE A 228 3.58 5.14 -5.25
N ASN A 229 4.70 4.66 -4.73
CA ASN A 229 4.70 3.46 -3.88
C ASN A 229 5.99 3.28 -3.05
N ASP A 230 6.82 4.30 -2.91
CA ASP A 230 8.08 4.21 -2.18
C ASP A 230 7.92 4.82 -0.78
N ILE A 231 8.59 4.24 0.22
CA ILE A 231 8.87 4.91 1.50
C ILE A 231 10.36 5.21 1.53
N THR A 232 10.72 6.45 1.84
CA THR A 232 12.10 6.95 1.80
C THR A 232 12.46 7.70 3.07
N SER A 233 13.75 7.79 3.37
CA SER A 233 14.35 8.75 4.31
C SER A 233 15.42 9.57 3.58
N PRO A 234 16.01 10.61 4.21
CA PRO A 234 17.13 11.35 3.63
C PRO A 234 18.33 10.47 3.25
N ALA A 235 18.46 9.31 3.89
CA ALA A 235 19.56 8.37 3.64
C ALA A 235 19.30 7.42 2.45
N GLY A 236 18.04 7.20 2.06
CA GLY A 236 17.71 6.39 0.88
C GLY A 236 16.29 5.83 0.86
N LYS A 237 16.07 4.89 -0.06
CA LYS A 237 14.80 4.14 -0.13
C LYS A 237 14.78 3.07 0.96
N ILE A 238 13.70 3.05 1.73
CA ILE A 238 13.43 2.07 2.80
C ILE A 238 12.54 0.95 2.28
N ALA A 239 11.44 1.30 1.60
CA ALA A 239 10.41 0.34 1.21
C ALA A 239 9.86 0.59 -0.19
N GLY A 240 9.32 -0.46 -0.79
CA GLY A 240 8.47 -0.37 -1.97
C GLY A 240 7.21 -1.21 -1.81
N ALA A 241 6.07 -0.63 -2.17
CA ALA A 241 4.77 -1.28 -2.15
C ALA A 241 4.33 -1.74 -3.54
N ALA A 242 3.44 -2.71 -3.61
CA ALA A 242 2.70 -3.05 -4.82
C ALA A 242 1.26 -3.42 -4.46
N GLN A 243 0.34 -3.06 -5.36
CA GLN A 243 -1.08 -3.35 -5.21
C GLN A 243 -1.62 -4.24 -6.33
N LYS A 244 -2.65 -5.02 -5.99
CA LYS A 244 -3.52 -5.70 -6.95
C LYS A 244 -4.97 -5.57 -6.47
N ARG A 245 -5.85 -5.08 -7.34
CA ARG A 245 -7.30 -5.20 -7.17
C ARG A 245 -7.74 -6.51 -7.80
N LEU A 246 -8.46 -7.36 -7.05
CA LEU A 246 -8.97 -8.64 -7.54
C LEU A 246 -10.48 -8.54 -7.82
N ALA A 247 -10.96 -9.40 -8.72
CA ALA A 247 -12.40 -9.60 -8.90
C ALA A 247 -12.96 -10.15 -7.58
N GLY A 248 -13.98 -9.48 -7.02
CA GLY A 248 -14.48 -9.76 -5.66
C GLY A 248 -14.38 -8.58 -4.70
N GLY A 249 -13.92 -7.41 -5.15
CA GLY A 249 -13.95 -6.19 -4.33
C GLY A 249 -12.92 -6.19 -3.20
N VAL A 250 -11.71 -6.69 -3.46
CA VAL A 250 -10.59 -6.71 -2.52
C VAL A 250 -9.34 -6.09 -3.15
N VAL A 251 -8.55 -5.45 -2.31
CA VAL A 251 -7.23 -4.92 -2.65
C VAL A 251 -6.17 -5.63 -1.83
N LEU A 252 -5.24 -6.28 -2.51
CA LEU A 252 -3.96 -6.70 -1.95
C LEU A 252 -3.01 -5.51 -2.02
N HIS A 253 -2.46 -5.09 -0.88
CA HIS A 253 -1.35 -4.14 -0.79
C HIS A 253 -0.23 -4.80 0.00
N HIS A 254 0.92 -5.02 -0.63
CA HIS A 254 2.06 -5.61 0.05
C HIS A 254 3.32 -4.77 -0.10
N VAL A 255 4.17 -4.84 0.90
CA VAL A 255 5.35 -3.99 1.03
C VAL A 255 6.53 -4.85 1.41
N THR A 256 7.66 -4.59 0.76
CA THR A 256 8.96 -5.10 1.20
C THR A 256 9.84 -3.93 1.59
N MET A 257 10.36 -4.00 2.81
CA MET A 257 11.23 -3.01 3.42
C MET A 257 12.63 -3.60 3.57
N ALA A 258 13.63 -2.85 3.14
CA ALA A 258 15.03 -3.20 3.34
C ALA A 258 15.37 -3.13 4.83
N TYR A 259 15.76 -4.25 5.43
CA TYR A 259 16.24 -4.28 6.81
C TYR A 259 17.77 -4.38 6.88
N ASP A 260 18.39 -5.26 6.08
CA ASP A 260 19.85 -5.43 5.98
C ASP A 260 20.27 -6.08 4.64
N ILE A 261 20.03 -5.40 3.52
CA ILE A 261 20.21 -5.96 2.17
C ILE A 261 21.69 -6.08 1.76
N ASP A 262 22.10 -7.25 1.28
CA ASP A 262 23.36 -7.44 0.55
C ASP A 262 23.25 -6.89 -0.88
N ALA A 263 23.65 -5.63 -1.05
CA ALA A 263 23.58 -4.95 -2.33
C ALA A 263 24.48 -5.59 -3.41
N ALA A 264 25.61 -6.20 -3.03
CA ALA A 264 26.53 -6.81 -4.00
C ALA A 264 25.92 -8.09 -4.58
N LYS A 265 25.40 -8.96 -3.71
CA LYS A 265 24.67 -10.16 -4.13
C LYS A 265 23.44 -9.82 -4.95
N MET A 266 22.67 -8.82 -4.53
CA MET A 266 21.51 -8.34 -5.28
C MET A 266 21.87 -7.92 -6.71
N LEU A 267 22.99 -7.21 -6.90
CA LEU A 267 23.46 -6.76 -8.23
C LEU A 267 23.95 -7.92 -9.13
N GLU A 268 24.34 -9.05 -8.55
CA GLU A 268 24.69 -10.25 -9.30
C GLU A 268 23.47 -11.05 -9.74
N VAL A 269 22.34 -10.90 -9.05
CA VAL A 269 21.12 -11.67 -9.29
C VAL A 269 20.10 -10.85 -10.11
N LEU A 270 19.97 -9.55 -9.85
CA LEU A 270 19.04 -8.68 -10.55
C LEU A 270 19.72 -7.98 -11.73
N ARG A 271 19.08 -8.05 -12.88
CA ARG A 271 19.45 -7.29 -14.08
C ARG A 271 18.93 -5.87 -13.96
N ILE A 272 19.60 -5.08 -13.13
CA ILE A 272 19.24 -3.67 -12.93
C ILE A 272 19.55 -2.88 -14.21
N GLY A 273 18.53 -2.61 -15.02
CA GLY A 273 18.45 -1.48 -15.92
C GLY A 273 19.50 -1.36 -17.03
N ARG A 274 19.80 -2.42 -17.81
CA ARG A 274 20.54 -2.23 -19.08
C ARG A 274 19.74 -1.46 -20.15
N GLU A 275 18.41 -1.36 -20.03
CA GLU A 275 17.54 -0.64 -20.98
C GLU A 275 17.17 0.80 -20.56
N LYS A 276 17.50 1.25 -19.34
CA LYS A 276 17.15 2.63 -18.89
C LYS A 276 18.17 3.71 -19.27
N LEU A 277 19.21 3.36 -20.03
CA LEU A 277 20.20 4.30 -20.57
C LEU A 277 19.77 4.89 -21.92
N SER A 278 18.74 4.34 -22.57
CA SER A 278 18.15 4.91 -23.78
C SER A 278 16.71 5.34 -23.52
N ASP A 279 16.49 6.65 -23.56
CA ASP A 279 15.21 7.37 -23.59
C ASP A 279 14.32 7.39 -22.33
N LYS A 280 14.24 8.62 -21.78
CA LYS A 280 13.14 9.22 -21.00
C LYS A 280 12.29 8.26 -20.14
N GLY A 281 12.87 7.72 -19.06
CA GLY A 281 12.17 6.83 -18.13
C GLY A 281 12.63 6.93 -16.67
N THR A 282 11.67 6.90 -15.75
CA THR A 282 11.74 7.10 -14.29
C THR A 282 12.90 6.41 -13.54
N LYS A 283 13.55 7.20 -12.67
CA LYS A 283 14.71 6.94 -11.77
C LYS A 283 14.45 5.92 -10.64
N SER A 284 13.79 4.79 -10.89
CA SER A 284 13.43 3.84 -9.81
C SER A 284 14.55 2.88 -9.40
N ALA A 285 15.53 2.62 -10.29
CA ALA A 285 16.47 1.51 -10.10
C ALA A 285 17.85 1.91 -9.50
N ASN A 286 18.16 3.20 -9.45
CA ASN A 286 19.43 3.74 -8.91
C ASN A 286 19.27 4.48 -7.57
N LYS A 287 18.12 4.36 -6.89
CA LYS A 287 17.99 4.90 -5.54
C LYS A 287 18.79 4.01 -4.58
N ARG A 288 19.74 4.61 -3.86
CA ARG A 288 20.46 3.94 -2.77
C ARG A 288 19.44 3.35 -1.80
N VAL A 289 19.50 2.04 -1.61
CA VAL A 289 18.72 1.35 -0.57
C VAL A 289 19.41 1.65 0.76
N ASP A 290 18.65 2.14 1.74
CA ASP A 290 19.18 2.38 3.09
C ASP A 290 18.44 1.50 4.10
N PRO A 291 19.10 0.46 4.63
CA PRO A 291 18.44 -0.52 5.48
C PRO A 291 17.96 0.05 6.83
N LEU A 292 16.88 -0.50 7.39
CA LEU A 292 16.39 -0.07 8.71
C LEU A 292 17.40 -0.32 9.84
N ARG A 293 18.23 -1.37 9.72
CA ARG A 293 19.22 -1.71 10.74
C ARG A 293 20.27 -0.61 10.92
N SER A 294 20.73 0.02 9.83
CA SER A 294 21.70 1.11 9.90
C SER A 294 21.12 2.39 10.50
N GLN A 295 19.82 2.64 10.30
CA GLN A 295 19.13 3.84 10.79
C GLN A 295 18.70 3.72 12.26
N THR A 296 18.28 2.53 12.69
CA THR A 296 17.70 2.33 14.04
C THR A 296 18.64 1.64 15.02
N GLY A 297 19.55 0.79 14.55
CA GLY A 297 20.33 -0.13 15.39
C GLY A 297 19.51 -1.23 16.07
N LEU A 298 18.20 -1.31 15.83
CA LEU A 298 17.29 -2.27 16.45
C LEU A 298 17.34 -3.63 15.74
N ALA A 299 16.98 -4.69 16.46
CA ALA A 299 16.77 -6.00 15.85
C ALA A 299 15.51 -5.99 14.97
N ARG A 300 15.50 -6.79 13.91
CA ARG A 300 14.37 -6.93 12.97
C ARG A 300 13.05 -7.22 13.69
N THR A 301 13.09 -8.12 14.67
CA THR A 301 11.93 -8.51 15.49
C THR A 301 11.36 -7.33 16.27
N ASP A 302 12.21 -6.43 16.77
CA ASP A 302 11.77 -5.24 17.51
C ASP A 302 11.10 -4.24 16.57
N VAL A 303 11.65 -4.05 15.37
CA VAL A 303 11.05 -3.18 14.35
C VAL A 303 9.66 -3.70 13.94
N ILE A 304 9.55 -5.01 13.68
CA ILE A 304 8.26 -5.66 13.38
C ILE A 304 7.28 -5.47 14.54
N ALA A 305 7.69 -5.76 15.77
CA ALA A 305 6.83 -5.63 16.95
C ALA A 305 6.33 -4.18 17.14
N ARG A 306 7.15 -3.18 16.86
CA ARG A 306 6.77 -1.76 16.94
C ARG A 306 5.80 -1.36 15.83
N MET A 307 6.02 -1.84 14.62
CA MET A 307 5.09 -1.66 13.51
C MET A 307 3.72 -2.27 13.82
N VAL A 308 3.68 -3.55 14.20
CA VAL A 308 2.44 -4.26 14.55
C VAL A 308 1.76 -3.61 15.76
N GLY A 309 2.52 -3.20 16.77
CA GLY A 309 2.01 -2.47 17.93
C GLY A 309 1.35 -1.14 17.55
N THR A 310 1.93 -0.41 16.59
CA THR A 310 1.35 0.83 16.06
C THR A 310 0.03 0.57 15.35
N PHE A 311 -0.03 -0.46 14.49
CA PHE A 311 -1.27 -0.85 13.82
C PHE A 311 -2.35 -1.23 14.84
N ARG A 312 -2.01 -2.12 15.79
CA ARG A 312 -2.92 -2.59 16.84
C ARG A 312 -3.45 -1.45 17.69
N SER A 313 -2.59 -0.51 18.09
CA SER A 313 -3.00 0.65 18.89
C SER A 313 -3.93 1.60 18.14
N ARG A 314 -3.83 1.68 16.82
CA ARG A 314 -4.63 2.61 16.00
C ARG A 314 -5.97 2.02 15.58
N TYR A 315 -6.01 0.75 15.24
CA TYR A 315 -7.16 0.15 14.52
C TYR A 315 -7.74 -1.09 15.19
N GLY A 316 -7.15 -1.57 16.29
CA GLY A 316 -7.41 -2.92 16.78
C GLY A 316 -6.73 -3.97 15.90
N LEU A 317 -6.40 -5.11 16.48
CA LEU A 317 -5.75 -6.21 15.75
C LEU A 317 -5.85 -7.51 16.55
N THR A 318 -6.64 -8.46 16.06
CA THR A 318 -6.89 -9.77 16.66
C THR A 318 -5.89 -10.78 16.10
N ASP A 319 -5.19 -11.50 16.97
CA ASP A 319 -4.24 -12.55 16.55
C ASP A 319 -5.00 -13.74 15.94
N ASP A 320 -4.52 -14.21 14.80
CA ASP A 320 -5.11 -15.31 14.04
C ASP A 320 -4.00 -16.25 13.51
N THR A 321 -4.39 -17.40 12.98
CA THR A 321 -3.48 -18.40 12.40
C THR A 321 -3.96 -18.88 11.04
N LEU A 322 -3.06 -19.45 10.24
CA LEU A 322 -3.45 -20.11 9.00
C LEU A 322 -4.16 -21.44 9.30
N ASP A 323 -5.45 -21.49 9.02
CA ASP A 323 -6.21 -22.74 9.09
C ASP A 323 -5.82 -23.74 7.99
N GLU A 324 -6.12 -25.02 8.21
CA GLU A 324 -5.77 -26.08 7.27
C GLU A 324 -6.41 -25.93 5.89
N LYS A 325 -7.63 -25.36 5.80
CA LYS A 325 -8.29 -25.15 4.50
C LYS A 325 -7.50 -24.12 3.69
N THR A 326 -7.09 -23.03 4.32
CA THR A 326 -6.30 -21.96 3.72
C THR A 326 -4.95 -22.47 3.24
N LEU A 327 -4.27 -23.28 4.06
CA LEU A 327 -3.00 -23.90 3.68
C LEU A 327 -3.16 -24.84 2.49
N ARG A 328 -4.17 -25.73 2.49
CA ARG A 328 -4.43 -26.65 1.36
C ARG A 328 -4.71 -25.89 0.07
N LEU A 329 -5.54 -24.85 0.09
CA LEU A 329 -5.83 -24.03 -1.09
C LEU A 329 -4.55 -23.35 -1.62
N ALA A 330 -3.68 -22.90 -0.72
CA ALA A 330 -2.42 -22.29 -1.12
C ALA A 330 -1.46 -23.32 -1.72
N GLU A 331 -1.39 -24.53 -1.17
CA GLU A 331 -0.61 -25.65 -1.74
C GLU A 331 -1.12 -26.06 -3.13
N GLU A 332 -2.44 -26.17 -3.31
CA GLU A 332 -3.08 -26.41 -4.62
C GLU A 332 -2.71 -25.32 -5.64
N LEU A 333 -2.64 -24.04 -5.22
CA LEU A 333 -2.18 -22.94 -6.06
C LEU A 333 -0.67 -22.98 -6.33
N VAL A 334 0.14 -23.52 -5.42
CA VAL A 334 1.56 -23.77 -5.71
C VAL A 334 1.69 -24.82 -6.81
N GLU A 335 0.97 -25.93 -6.71
CA GLU A 335 1.04 -27.00 -7.71
C GLU A 335 0.50 -26.57 -9.07
N SER A 336 -0.65 -25.89 -9.09
CA SER A 336 -1.34 -25.52 -10.34
C SER A 336 -0.82 -24.22 -10.98
N LYS A 337 -0.14 -23.35 -10.22
CA LYS A 337 0.25 -22.02 -10.69
C LYS A 337 1.62 -21.56 -10.20
N PHE A 338 1.81 -21.26 -8.92
CA PHE A 338 2.99 -20.53 -8.44
C PHE A 338 4.30 -21.34 -8.50
N GLY A 339 4.20 -22.66 -8.61
CA GLY A 339 5.32 -23.57 -8.83
C GLY A 339 5.55 -23.97 -10.28
N THR A 340 4.73 -23.50 -11.22
CA THR A 340 4.82 -23.90 -12.64
C THR A 340 5.76 -23.00 -13.42
N GLU A 341 6.48 -23.59 -14.39
CA GLU A 341 7.34 -22.85 -15.30
C GLU A 341 6.52 -21.90 -16.19
N GLU A 342 5.29 -22.31 -16.56
CA GLU A 342 4.36 -21.47 -17.34
C GLU A 342 4.07 -20.16 -16.63
N TRP A 343 3.75 -20.20 -15.32
CA TRP A 343 3.52 -18.98 -14.55
C TRP A 343 4.79 -18.15 -14.41
N LEU A 344 5.91 -18.79 -14.07
CA LEU A 344 7.18 -18.09 -13.87
C LEU A 344 7.64 -17.36 -15.14
N THR A 345 7.52 -18.00 -16.31
CA THR A 345 8.01 -17.48 -17.60
C THR A 345 6.98 -16.65 -18.37
N ARG A 346 5.75 -16.53 -17.86
CA ARG A 346 4.68 -15.74 -18.48
C ARG A 346 5.14 -14.32 -18.82
N VAL A 347 4.95 -13.93 -20.08
CA VAL A 347 5.01 -12.55 -20.54
C VAL A 347 3.60 -12.20 -21.03
N PRO A 348 2.85 -11.34 -20.30
CA PRO A 348 1.46 -11.02 -20.63
C PRO A 348 1.26 -10.34 -21.98
#